data_AF-K1YV04-F1
#
_entry.id   AF-K1YV04-F1
#
_cell.length_a   1.000
_cell.length_b   1.000
_cell.length_c   1.000
_cell.angle_alpha   90.00
_cell.angle_beta   90.00
_cell.angle_gamma   90.00
#
_symmetry.space_group_name_H-M   'P 1'
#
loop_
_entity.id
_entity.type
_entity.pdbx_description
1 polymer ?
#
loop_
_entity_poly.entity_id
_entity_poly.type
_entity_poly.pdbx_seq_one_letter_code
_entity_poly.pdbx_strand_id
1 'polypeptide(L)'
;MNVYIEKKNQGSHPVTLRGLQGDRVTGCHPRRVTPLILMLALGLLAGSALAAGGNLSTDHDNSSRTDSDQGKSVKRTEEHRKSEGSKTAATDSLGVDIRAQESVKMASQSQKGNSLDISIDLQAVFLEGLYRMEQTHPVLSSKKLLTNPRLPADFGLTAVIRPGWIDAIRAKGMREMAVSNAPVSSLGDEDALQQYKIDLAYYGAVIGQAYLYLSQDLSALDAGARKKDKTGAVTVNKLGYLDFQTLADAALAKANTSITDLRIKRLYDSIVADKTPCRFADSTSKIQCGGTMVIVGTQPELYANGVNVYGKAFAGYSGSYKLSSSWSYSQAVENLKSSGTFSRFAEDVSRYADELTSRGQGREAIETKKKAMSAVASGKRGLSLSGLLPGIH
;
A
#
# COMPACT_ATOMS: atom_id res chain seq x y z
N MET A 1 66.00 21.16 -1.18
CA MET A 1 66.77 21.83 -2.24
C MET A 1 66.63 20.97 -3.48
N ASN A 2 65.68 21.30 -4.34
CA ASN A 2 65.47 20.66 -5.65
C ASN A 2 64.76 21.64 -6.57
N VAL A 3 65.18 21.59 -7.83
CA VAL A 3 65.25 22.68 -8.80
C VAL A 3 63.97 22.80 -9.62
N TYR A 4 63.56 24.05 -9.87
CA TYR A 4 62.50 24.47 -10.78
C TYR A 4 62.83 24.14 -12.25
N ILE A 5 61.84 23.67 -13.01
CA ILE A 5 61.83 23.85 -14.48
C ILE A 5 60.50 24.50 -14.87
N GLU A 6 60.64 25.75 -15.28
CA GLU A 6 59.63 26.64 -15.82
C GLU A 6 59.50 26.39 -17.33
N LYS A 7 58.28 26.18 -17.85
CA LYS A 7 58.01 26.23 -19.29
C LYS A 7 56.93 27.27 -19.56
N LYS A 8 57.38 28.42 -20.07
CA LYS A 8 56.58 29.41 -20.81
C LYS A 8 56.14 28.82 -22.14
N ASN A 9 54.89 29.05 -22.54
CA ASN A 9 54.62 29.35 -23.95
C ASN A 9 53.43 30.32 -24.08
N GLN A 10 53.68 31.35 -24.88
CA GLN A 10 52.80 32.47 -25.24
C GLN A 10 51.89 32.08 -26.41
N GLY A 11 50.77 32.78 -26.61
CA GLY A 11 50.06 32.75 -27.89
C GLY A 11 48.60 33.18 -27.84
N SER A 12 48.38 34.48 -27.99
CA SER A 12 47.10 35.20 -28.18
C SER A 12 46.36 34.84 -29.48
N HIS A 13 45.02 34.87 -29.47
CA HIS A 13 44.18 35.89 -30.14
C HIS A 13 42.66 35.60 -29.98
N PRO A 14 41.80 36.63 -29.91
CA PRO A 14 40.35 36.50 -29.81
C PRO A 14 39.67 36.51 -31.18
N VAL A 15 38.57 35.76 -31.33
CA VAL A 15 37.66 35.89 -32.47
C VAL A 15 36.27 36.25 -31.95
N THR A 16 35.83 37.45 -32.32
CA THR A 16 34.46 37.95 -32.17
C THR A 16 33.90 38.16 -33.58
N LEU A 17 32.65 37.76 -33.81
CA LEU A 17 31.60 38.42 -34.65
C LEU A 17 30.49 37.38 -34.89
N ARG A 18 29.32 37.57 -34.25
CA ARG A 18 28.11 38.26 -34.77
C ARG A 18 27.27 37.42 -35.73
N GLY A 19 26.08 37.11 -35.24
CA GLY A 19 24.81 37.35 -35.95
C GLY A 19 24.34 36.25 -36.88
N LEU A 20 23.16 35.70 -36.58
CA LEU A 20 22.03 35.78 -37.50
C LEU A 20 20.71 35.55 -36.73
N GLN A 21 19.85 36.56 -36.86
CA GLN A 21 18.42 36.61 -36.60
C GLN A 21 17.68 35.67 -37.57
N GLY A 22 16.53 35.11 -37.16
CA GLY A 22 15.61 34.47 -38.10
C GLY A 22 14.48 33.64 -37.48
N ASP A 23 13.36 34.32 -37.25
CA ASP A 23 11.98 33.90 -37.53
C ASP A 23 11.34 32.62 -36.95
N ARG A 24 10.42 32.87 -36.00
CA ARG A 24 8.95 32.72 -36.12
C ARG A 24 8.35 31.60 -37.03
N VAL A 25 7.32 30.98 -36.44
CA VAL A 25 5.96 30.68 -36.99
C VAL A 25 5.59 29.21 -37.33
N THR A 26 4.69 28.70 -36.46
CA THR A 26 3.51 27.82 -36.69
C THR A 26 3.67 26.37 -37.17
N GLY A 27 2.81 25.50 -36.61
CA GLY A 27 2.14 24.50 -37.45
C GLY A 27 1.81 23.16 -36.81
N CYS A 28 0.63 23.10 -36.19
CA CYS A 28 -0.34 22.00 -36.14
C CYS A 28 0.05 20.52 -36.44
N HIS A 29 -0.35 19.70 -35.46
CA HIS A 29 -1.22 18.51 -35.55
C HIS A 29 -0.66 17.08 -35.39
N PRO A 30 -1.45 16.21 -34.74
CA PRO A 30 -1.01 14.97 -34.13
C PRO A 30 -1.17 13.78 -35.08
N ARG A 31 -0.30 12.77 -34.94
CA ARG A 31 -0.61 11.43 -35.43
C ARG A 31 -0.96 10.50 -34.27
N ARG A 32 -2.26 10.23 -34.18
CA ARG A 32 -2.83 9.01 -33.61
C ARG A 32 -2.24 7.80 -34.34
N VAL A 33 -1.73 6.83 -33.60
CA VAL A 33 -1.81 5.42 -34.00
C VAL A 33 -2.10 4.60 -32.74
N THR A 34 -3.25 3.98 -32.72
CA THR A 34 -3.71 2.91 -31.82
C THR A 34 -4.28 1.81 -32.73
N PRO A 35 -4.55 0.59 -32.25
CA PRO A 35 -3.64 -0.42 -31.71
C PRO A 35 -3.66 -1.69 -32.59
N LEU A 36 -2.69 -2.59 -32.47
CA LEU A 36 -2.82 -3.95 -33.04
C LEU A 36 -2.77 -5.01 -31.94
N ILE A 37 -3.91 -5.68 -31.83
CA ILE A 37 -4.24 -6.88 -31.07
C ILE A 37 -3.45 -8.06 -31.67
N LEU A 38 -2.84 -8.90 -30.84
CA LEU A 38 -2.71 -10.33 -31.16
C LEU A 38 -2.64 -11.18 -29.88
N MET A 39 -3.71 -11.94 -29.66
CA MET A 39 -3.84 -13.11 -28.80
C MET A 39 -3.05 -14.30 -29.38
N LEU A 40 -2.46 -15.13 -28.52
CA LEU A 40 -2.12 -16.57 -28.66
C LEU A 40 -1.20 -16.93 -27.48
N ALA A 41 -1.26 -18.06 -26.77
CA ALA A 41 -2.12 -19.23 -26.80
C ALA A 41 -1.95 -20.01 -25.48
N LEU A 42 -3.02 -20.69 -25.05
CA LEU A 42 -3.01 -21.81 -24.11
C LEU A 42 -2.17 -22.97 -24.64
N GLY A 43 -1.53 -23.73 -23.74
CA GLY A 43 -1.02 -25.06 -24.07
C GLY A 43 -0.19 -25.76 -23.00
N LEU A 44 -0.89 -26.55 -22.16
CA LEU A 44 -0.49 -27.86 -21.61
C LEU A 44 0.78 -27.97 -20.74
N LEU A 45 0.57 -28.45 -19.50
CA LEU A 45 1.29 -29.62 -18.99
C LEU A 45 0.49 -30.28 -17.86
N ALA A 46 -0.07 -31.44 -18.17
CA ALA A 46 -0.60 -32.41 -17.22
C ALA A 46 0.50 -33.43 -16.89
N GLY A 47 0.50 -33.99 -15.68
CA GLY A 47 1.12 -35.28 -15.43
C GLY A 47 1.56 -35.56 -13.99
N SER A 48 1.16 -36.75 -13.53
CA SER A 48 1.53 -37.52 -12.32
C SER A 48 0.63 -37.32 -11.08
N ALA A 49 0.16 -38.36 -10.40
CA ALA A 49 0.13 -39.80 -10.67
C ALA A 49 -0.96 -40.45 -9.80
N LEU A 50 -1.50 -41.57 -10.29
CA LEU A 50 -2.37 -42.51 -9.58
C LEU A 50 -1.60 -43.23 -8.47
N ALA A 51 -2.25 -43.49 -7.35
CA ALA A 51 -1.91 -44.62 -6.48
C ALA A 51 -3.13 -45.52 -6.34
N ALA A 52 -2.89 -46.78 -6.67
CA ALA A 52 -3.81 -47.89 -6.76
C ALA A 52 -4.28 -48.43 -5.41
N GLY A 53 -5.41 -49.13 -5.44
CA GLY A 53 -5.88 -50.00 -4.38
C GLY A 53 -7.08 -50.79 -4.88
N GLY A 54 -6.83 -51.85 -5.64
CA GLY A 54 -7.86 -52.75 -6.14
C GLY A 54 -8.33 -53.76 -5.10
N ASN A 55 -9.49 -54.37 -5.36
CA ASN A 55 -9.64 -55.82 -5.29
C ASN A 55 -10.76 -56.27 -6.22
N LEU A 56 -10.40 -57.26 -7.05
CA LEU A 56 -11.26 -58.09 -7.87
C LEU A 56 -12.18 -58.95 -7.00
N SER A 57 -13.39 -59.23 -7.50
CA SER A 57 -13.89 -60.60 -7.57
C SER A 57 -14.94 -60.68 -8.68
N THR A 58 -14.64 -61.50 -9.69
CA THR A 58 -15.59 -62.05 -10.66
C THR A 58 -16.46 -63.11 -9.97
N ASP A 59 -17.72 -63.24 -10.37
CA ASP A 59 -18.20 -64.42 -11.10
C ASP A 59 -19.68 -64.31 -11.48
N HIS A 60 -19.96 -64.76 -12.70
CA HIS A 60 -21.27 -65.09 -13.26
C HIS A 60 -21.76 -66.40 -12.64
N ASP A 61 -23.06 -66.53 -12.33
CA ASP A 61 -23.91 -67.49 -13.06
C ASP A 61 -25.41 -67.35 -12.79
N ASN A 62 -26.17 -67.87 -13.76
CA ASN A 62 -27.62 -67.90 -13.89
C ASN A 62 -28.38 -68.61 -12.76
N SER A 63 -29.60 -68.17 -12.44
CA SER A 63 -30.80 -69.01 -12.61
C SER A 63 -32.12 -68.34 -12.16
N SER A 64 -33.16 -68.82 -12.83
CA SER A 64 -34.60 -68.55 -12.83
C SER A 64 -35.36 -68.25 -11.53
N ARG A 65 -36.36 -67.37 -11.70
CA ARG A 65 -37.75 -67.45 -11.18
C ARG A 65 -37.96 -67.85 -9.72
N THR A 66 -38.42 -66.89 -8.91
CA THR A 66 -39.72 -67.02 -8.25
C THR A 66 -40.23 -65.66 -7.77
N ASP A 67 -41.50 -65.41 -8.06
CA ASP A 67 -42.29 -64.23 -7.72
C ASP A 67 -42.49 -64.04 -6.22
N SER A 68 -42.78 -62.79 -5.86
CA SER A 68 -43.61 -62.36 -4.72
C SER A 68 -43.03 -62.53 -3.31
N ASP A 69 -42.15 -61.60 -2.88
CA ASP A 69 -42.24 -60.98 -1.53
C ASP A 69 -41.18 -59.87 -1.21
N GLN A 70 -40.68 -59.13 -2.21
CA GLN A 70 -39.62 -58.11 -2.01
C GLN A 70 -40.11 -56.64 -1.96
N GLY A 71 -41.40 -56.38 -1.70
CA GLY A 71 -41.95 -55.01 -1.65
C GLY A 71 -41.71 -54.25 -0.33
N LYS A 72 -41.31 -54.93 0.76
CA LYS A 72 -41.28 -54.33 2.11
C LYS A 72 -39.89 -54.17 2.75
N SER A 73 -38.84 -54.80 2.24
CA SER A 73 -37.48 -54.65 2.83
C SER A 73 -36.64 -53.56 2.16
N VAL A 74 -36.85 -53.25 0.88
CA VAL A 74 -36.09 -52.20 0.16
C VAL A 74 -36.48 -50.79 0.62
N LYS A 75 -37.74 -50.58 1.05
CA LYS A 75 -38.18 -49.30 1.64
C LYS A 75 -37.48 -48.97 2.96
N ARG A 76 -37.16 -49.99 3.79
CA ARG A 76 -36.49 -49.77 5.08
C ARG A 76 -35.02 -49.38 4.92
N THR A 77 -34.31 -49.91 3.93
CA THR A 77 -32.88 -49.60 3.72
C THR A 77 -32.68 -48.22 3.08
N GLU A 78 -33.60 -47.78 2.22
CA GLU A 78 -33.56 -46.43 1.64
C GLU A 78 -34.00 -45.35 2.64
N GLU A 79 -34.97 -45.66 3.52
CA GLU A 79 -35.32 -44.79 4.66
C GLU A 79 -34.19 -44.72 5.69
N HIS A 80 -33.45 -45.81 5.97
CA HIS A 80 -32.31 -45.76 6.88
C HIS A 80 -31.13 -44.96 6.30
N ARG A 81 -30.84 -45.09 5.00
CA ARG A 81 -29.80 -44.26 4.33
C ARG A 81 -30.20 -42.79 4.20
N LYS A 82 -31.47 -42.47 3.94
CA LYS A 82 -31.99 -41.09 3.96
C LYS A 82 -32.06 -40.52 5.38
N SER A 83 -32.36 -41.33 6.39
CA SER A 83 -32.38 -40.97 7.81
C SER A 83 -30.98 -40.70 8.37
N GLU A 84 -29.99 -41.55 8.05
CA GLU A 84 -28.60 -41.35 8.47
C GLU A 84 -27.92 -40.21 7.71
N GLY A 85 -28.16 -40.07 6.40
CA GLY A 85 -27.69 -38.92 5.59
C GLY A 85 -28.34 -37.59 6.02
N SER A 86 -29.61 -37.60 6.40
CA SER A 86 -30.31 -36.44 6.97
C SER A 86 -29.80 -36.10 8.38
N LYS A 87 -29.55 -37.10 9.22
CA LYS A 87 -29.00 -36.90 10.57
C LYS A 87 -27.56 -36.40 10.54
N THR A 88 -26.70 -36.93 9.66
CA THR A 88 -25.32 -36.43 9.49
C THR A 88 -25.29 -35.02 8.89
N ALA A 89 -26.08 -34.75 7.86
CA ALA A 89 -26.20 -33.41 7.29
C ALA A 89 -26.77 -32.38 8.29
N ALA A 90 -27.73 -32.78 9.15
CA ALA A 90 -28.29 -31.93 10.19
C ALA A 90 -27.30 -31.70 11.36
N THR A 91 -26.50 -32.68 11.75
CA THR A 91 -25.44 -32.49 12.77
C THR A 91 -24.28 -31.62 12.25
N ASP A 92 -23.90 -31.78 10.98
CA ASP A 92 -22.87 -30.94 10.37
C ASP A 92 -23.37 -29.50 10.17
N SER A 93 -24.63 -29.29 9.78
CA SER A 93 -25.20 -27.94 9.66
C SER A 93 -25.36 -27.26 11.03
N LEU A 94 -25.76 -28.00 12.08
CA LEU A 94 -25.85 -27.47 13.45
C LEU A 94 -24.47 -27.07 13.99
N GLY A 95 -23.42 -27.86 13.75
CA GLY A 95 -22.05 -27.53 14.16
C GLY A 95 -21.50 -26.28 13.44
N VAL A 96 -21.84 -26.11 12.16
CA VAL A 96 -21.44 -24.95 11.35
C VAL A 96 -22.21 -23.68 11.75
N ASP A 97 -23.49 -23.79 12.10
CA ASP A 97 -24.30 -22.64 12.56
C ASP A 97 -23.91 -22.16 13.96
N ILE A 98 -23.48 -23.08 14.85
CA ILE A 98 -22.91 -22.72 16.15
C ILE A 98 -21.63 -21.90 15.97
N ARG A 99 -20.71 -22.32 15.09
CA ARG A 99 -19.46 -21.57 14.79
C ARG A 99 -19.74 -20.17 14.27
N ALA A 100 -20.81 -19.97 13.51
CA ALA A 100 -21.21 -18.66 12.99
C ALA A 100 -21.73 -17.72 14.09
N GLN A 101 -22.63 -18.22 14.94
CA GLN A 101 -23.11 -17.46 16.10
C GLN A 101 -21.98 -17.19 17.11
N GLU A 102 -21.08 -18.15 17.28
CA GLU A 102 -19.91 -18.03 18.13
C GLU A 102 -18.90 -17.04 17.54
N SER A 103 -18.71 -17.00 16.22
CA SER A 103 -17.90 -15.98 15.53
C SER A 103 -18.48 -14.57 15.69
N VAL A 104 -19.81 -14.43 15.62
CA VAL A 104 -20.50 -13.15 15.83
C VAL A 104 -20.42 -12.71 17.29
N LYS A 105 -20.58 -13.65 18.24
CA LYS A 105 -20.38 -13.40 19.67
C LYS A 105 -18.92 -13.08 19.99
N MET A 106 -17.96 -13.81 19.44
CA MET A 106 -16.53 -13.56 19.61
C MET A 106 -16.15 -12.22 18.98
N ALA A 107 -16.64 -11.86 17.80
CA ALA A 107 -16.41 -10.52 17.25
C ALA A 107 -16.99 -9.42 18.16
N SER A 108 -18.21 -9.62 18.69
CA SER A 108 -18.84 -8.67 19.61
C SER A 108 -18.17 -8.62 21.00
N GLN A 109 -17.61 -9.74 21.48
CA GLN A 109 -16.88 -9.83 22.75
C GLN A 109 -15.44 -9.33 22.62
N SER A 110 -14.74 -9.61 21.52
CA SER A 110 -13.41 -9.07 21.21
C SER A 110 -13.44 -7.56 20.95
N GLN A 111 -14.58 -7.03 20.49
CA GLN A 111 -14.81 -5.58 20.48
C GLN A 111 -14.92 -4.99 21.90
N LYS A 112 -15.28 -5.80 22.90
CA LYS A 112 -15.50 -5.40 24.30
C LYS A 112 -14.35 -5.80 25.25
N GLY A 113 -13.47 -6.70 24.85
CA GLY A 113 -12.41 -7.29 25.68
C GLY A 113 -11.01 -6.83 25.28
N ASN A 114 -10.05 -6.95 26.20
CA ASN A 114 -8.65 -6.53 26.08
C ASN A 114 -8.00 -7.01 24.77
N SER A 115 -7.99 -6.16 23.74
CA SER A 115 -7.24 -6.37 22.51
C SER A 115 -5.75 -6.20 22.78
N LEU A 116 -4.93 -7.02 22.10
CA LEU A 116 -3.51 -6.71 21.92
C LEU A 116 -3.46 -5.46 21.04
N ASP A 117 -3.26 -4.33 21.70
CA ASP A 117 -3.15 -3.04 21.04
C ASP A 117 -1.75 -2.90 20.43
N ILE A 118 -1.69 -2.77 19.12
CA ILE A 118 -0.44 -2.48 18.39
C ILE A 118 -0.35 -0.97 18.20
N SER A 119 0.80 -0.37 18.49
CA SER A 119 1.09 1.01 18.11
C SER A 119 1.86 1.03 16.80
N ILE A 120 1.33 1.73 15.80
CA ILE A 120 1.92 1.84 14.47
C ILE A 120 2.18 3.31 14.16
N ASP A 121 3.43 3.66 13.87
CA ASP A 121 3.80 5.02 13.48
C ASP A 121 3.17 5.40 12.15
N LEU A 122 2.87 6.69 11.99
CA LEU A 122 2.28 7.25 10.76
C LEU A 122 3.05 6.82 9.49
N GLN A 123 4.38 6.77 9.57
CA GLN A 123 5.23 6.31 8.47
C GLN A 123 4.91 4.86 8.06
N ALA A 124 4.80 3.97 9.05
CA ALA A 124 4.60 2.55 8.80
C ALA A 124 3.23 2.25 8.20
N VAL A 125 2.21 3.05 8.54
CA VAL A 125 0.84 2.91 8.00
C VAL A 125 0.80 2.97 6.47
N PHE A 126 1.57 3.88 5.86
CA PHE A 126 1.51 4.13 4.42
C PHE A 126 2.64 3.49 3.62
N LEU A 127 3.63 2.90 4.30
CA LEU A 127 4.83 2.37 3.64
C LEU A 127 4.50 1.24 2.67
N GLU A 128 3.64 0.31 3.07
CA GLU A 128 3.23 -0.81 2.22
C GLU A 128 2.45 -0.34 0.99
N GLY A 129 1.48 0.57 1.19
CA GLY A 129 0.71 1.16 0.10
C GLY A 129 1.61 1.89 -0.91
N LEU A 130 2.56 2.71 -0.42
CA LEU A 130 3.51 3.41 -1.29
C LEU A 130 4.43 2.45 -2.05
N TYR A 131 4.90 1.38 -1.41
CA TYR A 131 5.70 0.36 -2.07
C TYR A 131 4.95 -0.27 -3.25
N ARG A 132 3.67 -0.61 -3.07
CA ARG A 132 2.81 -1.13 -4.16
C ARG A 132 2.60 -0.08 -5.26
N MET A 133 2.46 1.19 -4.90
CA MET A 133 2.31 2.28 -5.86
C MET A 133 3.59 2.57 -6.64
N GLU A 134 4.78 2.43 -6.06
CA GLU A 134 6.05 2.50 -6.81
C GLU A 134 6.15 1.41 -7.88
N GLN A 135 5.51 0.26 -7.68
CA GLN A 135 5.51 -0.84 -8.66
C GLN A 135 4.49 -0.64 -9.78
N THR A 136 3.38 0.06 -9.52
CA THR A 136 2.21 0.09 -10.41
C THR A 136 1.90 1.46 -10.98
N HIS A 137 2.22 2.55 -10.27
CA HIS A 137 1.82 3.90 -10.62
C HIS A 137 2.93 4.65 -11.41
N PRO A 138 2.68 5.15 -12.63
CA PRO A 138 3.70 5.73 -13.51
C PRO A 138 4.52 6.89 -12.89
N VAL A 139 3.88 7.71 -12.05
CA VAL A 139 4.54 8.87 -11.43
C VAL A 139 5.48 8.44 -10.30
N LEU A 140 5.11 7.41 -9.53
CA LEU A 140 5.90 6.96 -8.38
C LEU A 140 6.98 5.96 -8.81
N SER A 141 6.71 5.17 -9.85
CA SER A 141 7.63 4.20 -10.42
C SER A 141 8.88 4.81 -11.05
N SER A 142 8.84 6.08 -11.42
CA SER A 142 10.02 6.83 -11.87
C SER A 142 10.88 7.38 -10.73
N LYS A 143 10.31 7.56 -9.52
CA LYS A 143 10.99 8.16 -8.36
C LYS A 143 11.70 7.12 -7.48
N LYS A 144 11.10 5.94 -7.31
CA LYS A 144 11.63 4.78 -6.56
C LYS A 144 12.31 5.14 -5.23
N LEU A 145 11.66 5.97 -4.43
CA LEU A 145 12.26 6.48 -3.18
C LEU A 145 12.41 5.38 -2.12
N LEU A 146 11.47 4.43 -2.09
CA LEU A 146 11.43 3.32 -1.14
C LEU A 146 12.15 2.08 -1.68
N THR A 147 11.93 1.75 -2.95
CA THR A 147 12.51 0.55 -3.58
C THR A 147 13.98 0.70 -3.97
N ASN A 148 14.41 1.93 -4.28
CA ASN A 148 15.79 2.23 -4.66
C ASN A 148 16.20 3.63 -4.13
N PRO A 149 16.32 3.79 -2.80
CA PRO A 149 16.66 5.07 -2.20
C PRO A 149 18.02 5.55 -2.69
N ARG A 150 18.09 6.81 -3.11
CA ARG A 150 19.35 7.42 -3.52
C ARG A 150 20.25 7.64 -2.32
N LEU A 151 21.48 7.16 -2.44
CA LEU A 151 22.54 7.31 -1.46
C LEU A 151 23.43 8.51 -1.83
N PRO A 152 24.27 9.03 -0.91
CA PRO A 152 25.20 10.11 -1.22
C PRO A 152 26.05 9.84 -2.47
N ALA A 153 26.42 8.58 -2.71
CA ALA A 153 27.18 8.16 -3.89
C ALA A 153 26.47 8.47 -5.22
N ASP A 154 25.13 8.37 -5.27
CA ASP A 154 24.34 8.61 -6.47
C ASP A 154 24.33 10.09 -6.88
N PHE A 155 24.74 10.97 -5.98
CA PHE A 155 24.90 12.42 -6.23
C PHE A 155 26.36 12.81 -6.45
N GLY A 156 27.29 11.85 -6.57
CA GLY A 156 28.74 12.12 -6.62
C GLY A 156 29.34 12.49 -5.25
N LEU A 157 28.54 12.42 -4.19
CA LEU A 157 28.92 12.76 -2.81
C LEU A 157 29.50 11.54 -2.09
N THR A 158 30.48 10.92 -2.72
CA THR A 158 31.24 9.81 -2.13
C THR A 158 32.72 9.91 -2.46
N ALA A 159 33.54 9.39 -1.56
CA ALA A 159 34.97 9.19 -1.80
C ALA A 159 35.29 7.74 -2.20
N VAL A 160 34.27 6.89 -2.37
CA VAL A 160 34.44 5.50 -2.81
C VAL A 160 34.76 5.48 -4.30
N ILE A 161 35.93 4.92 -4.66
CA ILE A 161 36.32 4.75 -6.08
C ILE A 161 35.84 3.38 -6.58
N ARG A 162 35.94 2.35 -5.74
CA ARG A 162 35.55 0.95 -6.03
C ARG A 162 35.04 0.28 -4.74
N PRO A 163 34.29 -0.83 -4.81
CA PRO A 163 33.84 -1.54 -3.62
C PRO A 163 34.99 -1.85 -2.66
N GLY A 164 34.90 -1.35 -1.42
CA GLY A 164 35.93 -1.49 -0.39
C GLY A 164 37.11 -0.52 -0.47
N TRP A 165 37.16 0.39 -1.46
CA TRP A 165 38.29 1.32 -1.67
C TRP A 165 37.83 2.78 -1.55
N ILE A 166 38.44 3.50 -0.61
CA ILE A 166 38.14 4.91 -0.32
C ILE A 166 39.35 5.76 -0.67
N ASP A 167 39.13 6.82 -1.45
CA ASP A 167 40.11 7.87 -1.67
C ASP A 167 40.21 8.75 -0.42
N ALA A 168 41.29 8.60 0.34
CA ALA A 168 41.51 9.36 1.57
C ALA A 168 41.62 10.87 1.32
N ILE A 169 42.18 11.30 0.18
CA ILE A 169 42.35 12.71 -0.17
C ILE A 169 40.99 13.32 -0.51
N ARG A 170 40.21 12.65 -1.37
CA ARG A 170 38.84 13.07 -1.68
C ARG A 170 37.95 13.08 -0.44
N ALA A 171 38.04 12.06 0.41
CA ALA A 171 37.29 11.99 1.66
C ALA A 171 37.61 13.17 2.58
N LYS A 172 38.90 13.53 2.70
CA LYS A 172 39.33 14.70 3.48
C LYS A 172 38.81 16.01 2.87
N GLY A 173 38.99 16.19 1.57
CA GLY A 173 38.50 17.39 0.86
C GLY A 173 36.98 17.56 0.97
N MET A 174 36.22 16.48 0.83
CA MET A 174 34.77 16.49 1.03
C MET A 174 34.36 16.93 2.43
N ARG A 175 35.07 16.47 3.48
CA ARG A 175 34.79 16.88 4.86
C ARG A 175 35.09 18.37 5.07
N GLU A 176 36.20 18.86 4.54
CA GLU A 176 36.56 20.28 4.61
C GLU A 176 35.56 21.16 3.86
N MET A 177 35.10 20.72 2.69
CA MET A 177 34.02 21.38 1.94
C MET A 177 32.69 21.36 2.70
N ALA A 178 32.39 20.27 3.38
CA ALA A 178 31.17 20.16 4.17
C ALA A 178 31.15 21.14 5.35
N VAL A 179 32.26 21.25 6.07
CA VAL A 179 32.41 22.16 7.23
C VAL A 179 32.48 23.63 6.79
N SER A 180 33.00 23.91 5.60
CA SER A 180 33.08 25.28 5.05
C SER A 180 31.80 25.72 4.31
N ASN A 181 30.74 24.91 4.31
CA ASN A 181 29.50 25.17 3.59
C ASN A 181 29.73 25.43 2.09
N ALA A 182 30.65 24.68 1.48
CA ALA A 182 30.93 24.80 0.05
C ALA A 182 29.68 24.47 -0.80
N PRO A 183 29.56 25.04 -2.02
CA PRO A 183 28.49 24.68 -2.95
C PRO A 183 28.60 23.23 -3.38
N VAL A 184 27.47 22.52 -3.48
CA VAL A 184 27.43 21.10 -3.86
C VAL A 184 27.88 20.88 -5.31
N SER A 185 27.58 21.83 -6.21
CA SER A 185 28.05 21.83 -7.60
C SER A 185 29.56 21.76 -7.77
N SER A 186 30.35 22.02 -6.72
CA SER A 186 31.82 21.86 -6.77
C SER A 186 32.27 20.40 -6.81
N LEU A 187 31.43 19.45 -6.41
CA LEU A 187 31.78 18.03 -6.27
C LEU A 187 30.71 17.04 -6.73
N GLY A 188 29.44 17.45 -6.74
CA GLY A 188 28.31 16.56 -6.94
C GLY A 188 27.34 17.06 -8.00
N ASP A 189 26.37 16.20 -8.30
CA ASP A 189 25.27 16.48 -9.22
C ASP A 189 24.15 17.24 -8.48
N GLU A 190 24.21 18.56 -8.59
CA GLU A 190 23.25 19.45 -7.94
C GLU A 190 21.84 19.32 -8.54
N ASP A 191 21.71 19.10 -9.84
CA ASP A 191 20.41 18.92 -10.50
C ASP A 191 19.73 17.64 -10.04
N ALA A 192 20.48 16.54 -9.95
CA ALA A 192 19.98 15.28 -9.39
C ALA A 192 19.51 15.44 -7.94
N LEU A 193 20.22 16.25 -7.14
CA LEU A 193 19.83 16.51 -5.76
C LEU A 193 18.57 17.39 -5.66
N GLN A 194 18.45 18.42 -6.51
CA GLN A 194 17.25 19.25 -6.58
C GLN A 194 16.03 18.42 -6.99
N GLN A 195 16.18 17.49 -7.92
CA GLN A 195 15.12 16.55 -8.28
C GLN A 195 14.77 15.62 -7.11
N TYR A 196 15.77 15.09 -6.42
CA TYR A 196 15.55 14.24 -5.25
C TYR A 196 14.82 14.97 -4.11
N LYS A 197 15.15 16.24 -3.86
CA LYS A 197 14.42 17.13 -2.95
C LYS A 197 12.93 17.22 -3.33
N ILE A 198 12.63 17.44 -4.61
CA ILE A 198 11.25 17.51 -5.13
C ILE A 198 10.52 16.17 -4.94
N ASP A 199 11.22 15.06 -5.15
CA ASP A 199 10.65 13.72 -4.96
C ASP A 199 10.32 13.46 -3.48
N LEU A 200 11.24 13.75 -2.56
CA LEU A 200 10.98 13.70 -1.11
C LEU A 200 9.78 14.57 -0.71
N ALA A 201 9.71 15.79 -1.24
CA ALA A 201 8.61 16.71 -0.98
C ALA A 201 7.25 16.16 -1.47
N TYR A 202 7.24 15.52 -2.63
CA TYR A 202 6.04 14.89 -3.19
C TYR A 202 5.53 13.76 -2.31
N TYR A 203 6.42 12.84 -1.89
CA TYR A 203 6.03 11.76 -0.96
C TYR A 203 5.52 12.33 0.36
N GLY A 204 6.22 13.34 0.90
CA GLY A 204 5.81 14.06 2.10
C GLY A 204 4.40 14.64 1.99
N ALA A 205 4.09 15.28 0.86
CA ALA A 205 2.79 15.88 0.60
C ALA A 205 1.68 14.83 0.42
N VAL A 206 1.94 13.74 -0.32
CA VAL A 206 0.99 12.64 -0.52
C VAL A 206 0.66 11.97 0.81
N ILE A 207 1.66 11.63 1.63
CA ILE A 207 1.44 11.02 2.95
C ILE A 207 0.71 11.98 3.89
N GLY A 208 1.11 13.26 3.93
CA GLY A 208 0.43 14.27 4.73
C GLY A 208 -1.04 14.44 4.34
N GLN A 209 -1.35 14.41 3.03
CA GLN A 209 -2.72 14.50 2.54
C GLN A 209 -3.52 13.22 2.84
N ALA A 210 -2.90 12.05 2.71
CA ALA A 210 -3.49 10.76 3.05
C ALA A 210 -3.85 10.68 4.54
N TYR A 211 -2.97 11.18 5.41
CA TYR A 211 -3.24 11.30 6.84
C TYR A 211 -4.51 12.10 7.14
N LEU A 212 -4.72 13.22 6.44
CA LEU A 212 -5.92 14.05 6.63
C LEU A 212 -7.19 13.32 6.17
N TYR A 213 -7.15 12.62 5.02
CA TYR A 213 -8.27 11.81 4.55
C TYR A 213 -8.58 10.65 5.49
N LEU A 214 -7.55 9.90 5.93
CA LEU A 214 -7.71 8.83 6.90
C LEU A 214 -8.33 9.34 8.21
N SER A 215 -7.85 10.48 8.71
CA SER A 215 -8.41 11.10 9.92
C SER A 215 -9.88 11.50 9.77
N GLN A 216 -10.26 12.00 8.59
CA GLN A 216 -11.65 12.31 8.25
C GLN A 216 -12.52 11.04 8.21
N ASP A 217 -12.05 9.97 7.57
CA ASP A 217 -12.78 8.71 7.44
C ASP A 217 -12.95 8.00 8.79
N LEU A 218 -11.91 7.97 9.62
CA LEU A 218 -11.97 7.43 10.98
C LEU A 218 -12.98 8.19 11.85
N SER A 219 -13.03 9.53 11.69
CA SER A 219 -14.01 10.37 12.39
C SER A 219 -15.44 10.08 11.93
N ALA A 220 -15.65 9.93 10.62
CA ALA A 220 -16.96 9.64 10.04
C ALA A 220 -17.51 8.26 10.43
N LEU A 221 -16.64 7.26 10.62
CA LEU A 221 -17.04 5.90 11.02
C LEU A 221 -17.39 5.77 12.52
N ASP A 222 -17.29 6.86 13.28
CA ASP A 222 -17.32 6.85 14.75
C ASP A 222 -16.36 5.79 15.31
N ALA A 223 -15.20 5.61 14.66
CA ALA A 223 -14.21 4.59 15.04
C ALA A 223 -13.53 4.91 16.39
N GLY A 224 -13.99 5.96 17.08
CA GLY A 224 -13.51 6.35 18.38
C GLY A 224 -12.10 6.94 18.34
N ALA A 225 -11.75 7.68 17.27
CA ALA A 225 -10.55 8.52 17.20
C ALA A 225 -10.64 9.65 18.24
N ARG A 226 -10.61 9.27 19.52
CA ARG A 226 -10.67 10.17 20.66
C ARG A 226 -9.24 10.46 21.10
N LYS A 227 -9.00 11.76 21.33
CA LYS A 227 -7.85 12.43 21.97
C LYS A 227 -6.53 11.67 21.95
N LYS A 228 -5.50 12.36 21.42
CA LYS A 228 -4.09 12.06 21.71
C LYS A 228 -3.95 11.63 23.16
N ASP A 229 -3.47 10.41 23.37
CA ASP A 229 -3.15 9.95 24.71
C ASP A 229 -1.99 10.78 25.29
N LYS A 230 -1.53 10.46 26.50
CA LYS A 230 -0.42 11.20 27.13
C LYS A 230 0.88 11.17 26.30
N THR A 231 0.99 10.27 25.33
CA THR A 231 2.13 10.11 24.42
C THR A 231 1.94 10.80 23.07
N GLY A 232 0.76 11.36 22.79
CA GLY A 232 0.44 12.00 21.51
C GLY A 232 -0.16 11.05 20.47
N ALA A 233 -0.39 9.78 20.80
CA ALA A 233 -0.90 8.76 19.88
C ALA A 233 -2.42 8.83 19.71
N VAL A 234 -2.90 8.59 18.49
CA VAL A 234 -4.33 8.52 18.17
C VAL A 234 -4.81 7.09 18.43
N THR A 235 -5.68 6.92 19.42
CA THR A 235 -6.26 5.59 19.69
C THR A 235 -7.47 5.34 18.81
N VAL A 236 -7.51 4.18 18.14
CA VAL A 236 -8.61 3.75 17.27
C VAL A 236 -9.26 2.51 17.89
N ASN A 237 -10.35 2.72 18.61
CA ASN A 237 -10.93 1.70 19.50
C ASN A 237 -11.95 0.77 18.82
N LYS A 238 -12.52 1.16 17.68
CA LYS A 238 -13.62 0.41 17.02
C LYS A 238 -13.28 -0.03 15.61
N LEU A 239 -12.00 -0.18 15.30
CA LEU A 239 -11.55 -0.63 13.99
C LEU A 239 -10.36 -1.57 14.14
N GLY A 240 -10.43 -2.70 13.46
CA GLY A 240 -9.33 -3.65 13.38
C GLY A 240 -8.21 -3.20 12.48
N TYR A 241 -7.02 -3.79 12.63
CA TYR A 241 -5.86 -3.51 11.78
C TYR A 241 -6.17 -3.65 10.27
N LEU A 242 -6.84 -4.72 9.83
CA LEU A 242 -7.12 -4.96 8.40
C LEU A 242 -8.05 -3.90 7.80
N ASP A 243 -9.10 -3.51 8.53
CA ASP A 243 -10.00 -2.47 8.06
C ASP A 243 -9.31 -1.10 8.09
N PHE A 244 -8.49 -0.84 9.10
CA PHE A 244 -7.66 0.37 9.17
C PHE A 244 -6.72 0.46 7.97
N GLN A 245 -6.03 -0.62 7.60
CA GLN A 245 -5.15 -0.64 6.44
C GLN A 245 -5.92 -0.38 5.15
N THR A 246 -7.14 -0.91 5.02
CA THR A 246 -8.02 -0.63 3.87
C THR A 246 -8.36 0.86 3.76
N LEU A 247 -8.63 1.55 4.88
CA LEU A 247 -8.82 3.00 4.88
C LEU A 247 -7.54 3.75 4.52
N ALA A 248 -6.40 3.32 5.08
CA ALA A 248 -5.12 3.96 4.83
C ALA A 248 -4.74 3.88 3.34
N ASP A 249 -4.90 2.71 2.72
CA ASP A 249 -4.62 2.50 1.31
C ASP A 249 -5.56 3.32 0.42
N ALA A 250 -6.87 3.38 0.74
CA ALA A 250 -7.83 4.21 0.00
C ALA A 250 -7.51 5.70 0.14
N ALA A 251 -7.16 6.16 1.35
CA ALA A 251 -6.76 7.53 1.61
C ALA A 251 -5.47 7.90 0.84
N LEU A 252 -4.51 6.98 0.76
CA LEU A 252 -3.28 7.16 0.01
C LEU A 252 -3.53 7.22 -1.49
N ALA A 253 -4.32 6.30 -2.03
CA ALA A 253 -4.70 6.30 -3.45
C ALA A 253 -5.37 7.63 -3.83
N LYS A 254 -6.29 8.12 -2.99
CA LYS A 254 -6.95 9.42 -3.17
C LYS A 254 -5.95 10.58 -3.13
N ALA A 255 -5.06 10.61 -2.13
CA ALA A 255 -4.05 11.66 -1.97
C ALA A 255 -3.05 11.73 -3.14
N ASN A 256 -2.73 10.61 -3.76
CA ASN A 256 -1.84 10.56 -4.92
C ASN A 256 -2.46 11.20 -6.17
N THR A 257 -3.78 11.23 -6.30
CA THR A 257 -4.46 11.91 -7.43
C THR A 257 -4.45 13.43 -7.27
N SER A 258 -4.61 13.94 -6.04
CA SER A 258 -4.64 15.38 -5.79
C SER A 258 -4.29 15.73 -4.35
N ILE A 259 -3.46 16.76 -4.20
CA ILE A 259 -3.16 17.41 -2.91
C ILE A 259 -4.13 18.60 -2.77
N THR A 260 -5.14 18.44 -1.92
CA THR A 260 -6.23 19.42 -1.77
C THR A 260 -6.05 20.35 -0.58
N ASP A 261 -5.38 19.91 0.50
CA ASP A 261 -5.11 20.76 1.65
C ASP A 261 -4.16 21.88 1.24
N LEU A 262 -4.62 23.12 1.46
CA LEU A 262 -3.93 24.32 0.99
C LEU A 262 -2.57 24.51 1.66
N ARG A 263 -2.38 24.05 2.90
CA ARG A 263 -1.10 24.18 3.61
C ARG A 263 -0.09 23.22 3.05
N ILE A 264 -0.49 21.96 2.86
CA ILE A 264 0.37 20.92 2.25
C ILE A 264 0.75 21.34 0.83
N LYS A 265 -0.23 21.79 0.04
CA LYS A 265 0.01 22.25 -1.33
C LYS A 265 0.97 23.43 -1.39
N ARG A 266 0.74 24.48 -0.59
CA ARG A 266 1.65 25.65 -0.54
C ARG A 266 3.07 25.26 -0.13
N LEU A 267 3.20 24.36 0.86
CA LEU A 267 4.50 23.85 1.29
C LEU A 267 5.21 23.12 0.15
N TYR A 268 4.52 22.18 -0.50
CA TYR A 268 5.05 21.46 -1.67
C TYR A 268 5.45 22.40 -2.81
N ASP A 269 4.55 23.28 -3.22
CA ASP A 269 4.78 24.23 -4.31
C ASP A 269 5.97 25.16 -4.00
N SER A 270 6.13 25.58 -2.73
CA SER A 270 7.27 26.40 -2.31
C SER A 270 8.62 25.67 -2.46
N ILE A 271 8.66 24.36 -2.19
CA ILE A 271 9.87 23.54 -2.31
C ILE A 271 10.21 23.30 -3.79
N VAL A 272 9.20 23.10 -4.63
CA VAL A 272 9.36 22.90 -6.08
C VAL A 272 9.85 24.18 -6.77
N ALA A 273 9.33 25.33 -6.35
CA ALA A 273 9.70 26.64 -6.86
C ALA A 273 11.10 27.09 -6.39
N ASP A 274 11.59 26.56 -5.26
CA ASP A 274 12.91 26.87 -4.75
C ASP A 274 14.02 26.26 -5.65
N LYS A 275 14.71 27.14 -6.39
CA LYS A 275 15.88 26.83 -7.24
C LYS A 275 17.18 27.37 -6.66
N THR A 276 17.20 27.71 -5.37
CA THR A 276 18.41 28.21 -4.72
C THR A 276 19.53 27.17 -4.77
N PRO A 277 20.79 27.60 -5.00
CA PRO A 277 21.90 26.67 -5.05
C PRO A 277 22.08 25.89 -3.75
N CYS A 278 22.38 24.60 -3.88
CA CYS A 278 22.59 23.71 -2.75
C CYS A 278 24.02 23.83 -2.19
N ARG A 279 24.14 23.85 -0.87
CA ARG A 279 25.40 23.92 -0.12
C ARG A 279 25.43 22.84 0.95
N PHE A 280 26.61 22.35 1.30
CA PHE A 280 26.71 21.48 2.46
C PHE A 280 26.32 22.22 3.76
N ALA A 281 25.83 21.46 4.73
CA ALA A 281 25.49 21.95 6.07
C ALA A 281 26.15 21.04 7.12
N ASP A 282 27.38 21.40 7.51
CA ASP A 282 28.20 20.73 8.54
C ASP A 282 28.60 19.27 8.28
N SER A 283 28.04 18.61 7.26
CA SER A 283 28.34 17.22 6.91
C SER A 283 28.03 16.91 5.46
N THR A 284 28.63 15.84 4.93
CA THR A 284 28.45 15.41 3.53
C THR A 284 27.07 14.82 3.24
N SER A 285 26.31 14.46 4.27
CA SER A 285 24.95 13.93 4.17
C SER A 285 23.87 15.00 4.38
N LYS A 286 24.22 16.18 4.89
CA LYS A 286 23.26 17.27 5.12
C LYS A 286 23.52 18.38 4.11
N ILE A 287 22.48 18.71 3.37
CA ILE A 287 22.57 19.63 2.25
C ILE A 287 21.46 20.65 2.37
N GLN A 288 21.82 21.93 2.39
CA GLN A 288 20.90 23.04 2.45
C GLN A 288 20.73 23.64 1.05
N CYS A 289 19.49 23.69 0.56
CA CYS A 289 19.11 24.39 -0.66
C CYS A 289 18.11 25.47 -0.24
N GLY A 290 18.62 26.68 0.03
CA GLY A 290 17.81 27.82 0.48
C GLY A 290 17.14 27.57 1.82
N GLY A 291 15.80 27.58 1.82
CA GLY A 291 14.98 27.32 3.02
C GLY A 291 14.79 25.83 3.31
N THR A 292 15.33 24.95 2.47
CA THR A 292 15.18 23.50 2.59
C THR A 292 16.48 22.82 3.00
N MET A 293 16.39 21.78 3.83
CA MET A 293 17.51 20.95 4.23
C MET A 293 17.17 19.49 3.91
N VAL A 294 18.01 18.88 3.07
CA VAL A 294 17.94 17.47 2.68
C VAL A 294 18.99 16.71 3.48
N ILE A 295 18.56 15.65 4.15
CA ILE A 295 19.46 14.68 4.79
C ILE A 295 19.45 13.43 3.92
N VAL A 296 20.57 13.16 3.25
CA VAL A 296 20.75 12.02 2.36
C VAL A 296 21.34 10.85 3.15
N GLY A 297 20.73 9.67 3.05
CA GLY A 297 21.19 8.48 3.75
C GLY A 297 20.21 7.32 3.61
N THR A 298 20.39 6.29 4.44
CA THR A 298 19.48 5.13 4.49
C THR A 298 18.09 5.50 5.00
N GLN A 299 18.00 6.56 5.81
CA GLN A 299 16.75 7.17 6.27
C GLN A 299 16.75 8.63 5.82
N PRO A 300 16.30 8.90 4.59
CA PRO A 300 16.33 10.26 4.07
C PRO A 300 15.29 11.13 4.78
N GLU A 301 15.66 12.37 5.04
CA GLU A 301 14.79 13.36 5.68
C GLU A 301 14.78 14.65 4.87
N LEU A 302 13.62 15.30 4.80
CA LEU A 302 13.47 16.61 4.19
C LEU A 302 12.87 17.57 5.21
N TYR A 303 13.54 18.69 5.41
CA TYR A 303 13.04 19.81 6.17
C TYR A 303 12.85 21.01 5.25
N ALA A 304 11.76 21.75 5.42
CA ALA A 304 11.52 23.01 4.72
C ALA A 304 11.05 24.05 5.74
N ASN A 305 11.81 25.14 5.89
CA ASN A 305 11.54 26.20 6.87
C ASN A 305 11.32 25.66 8.29
N GLY A 306 12.12 24.66 8.69
CA GLY A 306 12.02 23.99 10.00
C GLY A 306 10.90 22.95 10.12
N VAL A 307 10.02 22.81 9.12
CA VAL A 307 8.97 21.78 9.09
C VAL A 307 9.54 20.49 8.51
N ASN A 308 9.37 19.36 9.20
CA ASN A 308 9.73 18.07 8.65
C ASN A 308 8.68 17.63 7.62
N VAL A 309 9.09 17.62 6.36
CA VAL A 309 8.27 17.35 5.18
C VAL A 309 8.23 15.86 4.87
N TYR A 310 9.35 15.15 5.08
CA TYR A 310 9.48 13.72 4.84
C TYR A 310 10.48 13.10 5.81
N GLY A 311 10.21 11.86 6.21
CA GLY A 311 11.05 11.07 7.12
C GLY A 311 10.32 10.85 8.45
N LYS A 312 10.75 11.56 9.50
CA LYS A 312 10.12 11.48 10.83
C LYS A 312 8.69 12.04 10.89
N ALA A 313 8.36 12.97 9.99
CA ALA A 313 7.02 13.53 9.84
C ALA A 313 6.73 13.74 8.35
N PHE A 314 5.47 13.95 8.03
CA PHE A 314 5.01 14.13 6.65
C PHE A 314 4.22 15.41 6.54
N ALA A 315 4.77 16.41 5.85
CA ALA A 315 4.24 17.78 5.80
C ALA A 315 3.91 18.37 7.19
N GLY A 316 4.73 18.07 8.20
CA GLY A 316 4.55 18.49 9.59
C GLY A 316 3.61 17.61 10.43
N TYR A 317 2.96 16.61 9.82
CA TYR A 317 2.13 15.65 10.54
C TYR A 317 2.97 14.48 11.05
N SER A 318 2.83 14.19 12.34
CA SER A 318 3.45 13.05 13.02
C SER A 318 2.49 12.47 14.05
N GLY A 319 2.69 11.20 14.38
CA GLY A 319 1.91 10.49 15.38
C GLY A 319 1.97 8.99 15.17
N SER A 320 1.29 8.27 16.03
CA SER A 320 1.09 6.82 15.93
C SER A 320 -0.39 6.49 16.13
N TYR A 321 -0.80 5.35 15.61
CA TYR A 321 -2.13 4.79 15.77
C TYR A 321 -2.07 3.58 16.69
N LYS A 322 -2.95 3.56 17.69
CA LYS A 322 -3.13 2.38 18.54
C LYS A 322 -4.34 1.59 18.04
N LEU A 323 -4.10 0.37 17.56
CA LEU A 323 -5.05 -0.45 16.82
C LEU A 323 -5.23 -1.82 17.48
N SER A 324 -6.45 -2.34 17.45
CA SER A 324 -6.72 -3.72 17.86
C SER A 324 -6.25 -4.70 16.77
N SER A 325 -5.37 -5.62 17.15
CA SER A 325 -4.93 -6.72 16.28
C SER A 325 -5.86 -7.94 16.30
N SER A 326 -6.72 -8.04 17.31
CA SER A 326 -7.47 -9.26 17.60
C SER A 326 -8.79 -9.40 16.83
N TRP A 327 -9.25 -8.34 16.16
CA TRP A 327 -10.51 -8.37 15.41
C TRP A 327 -10.52 -7.38 14.25
N SER A 328 -11.31 -7.65 13.21
CA SER A 328 -11.67 -6.71 12.14
C SER A 328 -13.02 -7.12 11.52
N TYR A 329 -13.76 -6.18 10.96
CA TYR A 329 -14.98 -6.45 10.18
C TYR A 329 -14.68 -7.29 8.95
N SER A 330 -13.54 -7.06 8.29
CA SER A 330 -13.11 -7.87 7.14
C SER A 330 -12.93 -9.34 7.52
N GLN A 331 -12.23 -9.63 8.61
CA GLN A 331 -12.07 -11.01 9.07
C GLN A 331 -13.39 -11.62 9.58
N ALA A 332 -14.25 -10.82 10.22
CA ALA A 332 -15.55 -11.30 10.67
C ALA A 332 -16.46 -11.70 9.50
N VAL A 333 -16.50 -10.91 8.43
CA VAL A 333 -17.23 -11.24 7.20
C VAL A 333 -16.62 -12.47 6.53
N GLU A 334 -15.29 -12.60 6.50
CA GLU A 334 -14.63 -13.78 5.94
C GLU A 334 -15.01 -15.07 6.69
N ASN A 335 -15.04 -15.02 8.02
CA ASN A 335 -15.47 -16.15 8.84
C ASN A 335 -16.94 -16.52 8.56
N LEU A 336 -17.81 -15.55 8.24
CA LEU A 336 -19.20 -15.81 7.87
C LEU A 336 -19.35 -16.54 6.53
N LYS A 337 -18.36 -16.48 5.62
CA LYS A 337 -18.39 -17.27 4.38
C LYS A 337 -18.39 -18.77 4.68
N SER A 338 -17.74 -19.18 5.78
CA SER A 338 -17.73 -20.57 6.24
C SER A 338 -19.02 -21.00 6.96
N SER A 339 -19.95 -20.07 7.21
CA SER A 339 -21.25 -20.37 7.81
C SER A 339 -22.25 -20.81 6.74
N GLY A 340 -22.84 -22.00 6.89
CA GLY A 340 -23.90 -22.48 6.00
C GLY A 340 -25.06 -21.48 5.85
N THR A 341 -25.53 -20.89 6.95
CA THR A 341 -26.66 -19.94 6.96
C THR A 341 -26.36 -18.58 6.31
N PHE A 342 -25.14 -18.06 6.45
CA PHE A 342 -24.79 -16.69 6.00
C PHE A 342 -23.78 -16.63 4.85
N SER A 343 -23.30 -17.77 4.36
CA SER A 343 -22.25 -17.89 3.33
C SER A 343 -22.48 -16.99 2.12
N ARG A 344 -23.61 -17.17 1.43
CA ARG A 344 -23.95 -16.39 0.23
C ARG A 344 -24.04 -14.88 0.51
N PHE A 345 -24.66 -14.51 1.63
CA PHE A 345 -24.76 -13.11 2.02
C PHE A 345 -23.36 -12.51 2.32
N ALA A 346 -22.50 -13.26 3.00
CA ALA A 346 -21.12 -12.83 3.29
C ALA A 346 -20.26 -12.73 2.02
N GLU A 347 -20.45 -13.62 1.05
CA GLU A 347 -19.82 -13.55 -0.27
C GLU A 347 -20.26 -12.29 -1.04
N ASP A 348 -21.55 -11.99 -1.07
CA ASP A 348 -22.08 -10.79 -1.74
C ASP A 348 -21.57 -9.50 -1.08
N VAL A 349 -21.56 -9.46 0.26
CA VAL A 349 -21.01 -8.33 1.03
C VAL A 349 -19.52 -8.16 0.76
N SER A 350 -18.75 -9.26 0.75
CA SER A 350 -17.31 -9.22 0.45
C SER A 350 -17.08 -8.65 -0.95
N ARG A 351 -17.76 -9.21 -1.96
CA ARG A 351 -17.60 -8.79 -3.36
C ARG A 351 -17.95 -7.33 -3.55
N TYR A 352 -19.06 -6.88 -2.97
CA TYR A 352 -19.47 -5.48 -3.06
C TYR A 352 -18.50 -4.54 -2.33
N ALA A 353 -18.00 -4.94 -1.16
CA ALA A 353 -16.99 -4.15 -0.44
C ALA A 353 -15.66 -4.10 -1.20
N ASP A 354 -15.26 -5.18 -1.87
CA ASP A 354 -14.06 -5.22 -2.72
C ASP A 354 -14.23 -4.32 -3.95
N GLU A 355 -15.42 -4.30 -4.55
CA GLU A 355 -15.77 -3.38 -5.63
C GLU A 355 -15.69 -1.92 -5.18
N LEU A 356 -16.29 -1.57 -4.04
CA LEU A 356 -16.17 -0.23 -3.46
C LEU A 356 -14.72 0.16 -3.21
N THR A 357 -13.92 -0.77 -2.65
CA THR A 357 -12.48 -0.55 -2.41
C THR A 357 -11.73 -0.30 -3.72
N SER A 358 -12.03 -1.04 -4.78
CA SER A 358 -11.42 -0.84 -6.11
C SER A 358 -11.74 0.52 -6.73
N ARG A 359 -12.88 1.12 -6.35
CA ARG A 359 -13.31 2.47 -6.75
C ARG A 359 -12.76 3.57 -5.83
N GLY A 360 -11.94 3.24 -4.85
CA GLY A 360 -11.43 4.17 -3.84
C GLY A 360 -12.44 4.54 -2.75
N GLN A 361 -13.56 3.83 -2.66
CA GLN A 361 -14.63 4.03 -1.68
C GLN A 361 -14.42 3.14 -0.44
N GLY A 362 -13.20 3.21 0.13
CA GLY A 362 -12.80 2.34 1.25
C GLY A 362 -13.64 2.54 2.52
N ARG A 363 -14.08 3.77 2.78
CA ARG A 363 -14.98 4.09 3.90
C ARG A 363 -16.33 3.39 3.74
N GLU A 364 -16.93 3.49 2.57
CA GLU A 364 -18.21 2.86 2.24
C GLU A 364 -18.10 1.33 2.29
N ALA A 365 -16.96 0.77 1.86
CA ALA A 365 -16.68 -0.67 1.95
C ALA A 365 -16.70 -1.15 3.40
N ILE A 366 -16.05 -0.42 4.32
CA ILE A 366 -16.03 -0.77 5.74
C ILE A 366 -17.38 -0.54 6.40
N GLU A 367 -18.08 0.55 6.06
CA GLU A 367 -19.43 0.79 6.55
C GLU A 367 -20.39 -0.34 6.14
N THR A 368 -20.26 -0.85 4.92
CA THR A 368 -21.00 -2.01 4.42
C THR A 368 -20.71 -3.24 5.28
N LYS A 369 -19.43 -3.58 5.50
CA LYS A 369 -19.03 -4.72 6.35
C LYS A 369 -19.55 -4.56 7.78
N LYS A 370 -19.47 -3.35 8.36
CA LYS A 370 -19.99 -3.02 9.69
C LYS A 370 -21.52 -3.20 9.78
N LYS A 371 -22.27 -2.72 8.78
CA LYS A 371 -23.73 -2.90 8.70
C LYS A 371 -24.10 -4.37 8.55
N ALA A 372 -23.36 -5.12 7.72
CA ALA A 372 -23.57 -6.55 7.53
C ALA A 372 -23.40 -7.32 8.85
N MET A 373 -22.30 -7.07 9.57
CA MET A 373 -22.08 -7.70 10.88
C MET A 373 -23.16 -7.31 11.91
N SER A 374 -23.63 -6.07 11.88
CA SER A 374 -24.72 -5.62 12.76
C SER A 374 -26.05 -6.32 12.43
N ALA A 375 -26.34 -6.52 11.14
CA ALA A 375 -27.53 -7.23 10.69
C ALA A 375 -27.50 -8.72 11.09
N VAL A 376 -26.34 -9.37 10.93
CA VAL A 376 -26.14 -10.76 11.37
C VAL A 376 -26.27 -10.87 12.90
N ALA A 377 -25.66 -9.94 13.65
CA ALA A 377 -25.77 -9.91 15.11
C ALA A 377 -27.22 -9.72 15.61
N SER A 378 -28.07 -9.07 14.83
CA SER A 378 -29.50 -8.93 15.15
C SER A 378 -30.34 -10.20 14.96
N GLY A 379 -29.75 -11.28 14.43
CA GLY A 379 -30.42 -12.58 14.27
C GLY A 379 -31.48 -12.64 13.17
N LYS A 380 -31.55 -11.62 12.30
CA LYS A 380 -32.49 -11.61 11.16
C LYS A 380 -32.11 -12.71 10.15
N ARG A 381 -33.04 -13.60 9.84
CA ARG A 381 -32.92 -14.59 8.76
C ARG A 381 -33.31 -13.95 7.42
N GLY A 382 -32.74 -14.44 6.32
CA GLY A 382 -33.05 -13.95 4.97
C GLY A 382 -32.42 -12.58 4.64
N LEU A 383 -31.19 -12.35 5.10
CA LEU A 383 -30.44 -11.14 4.77
C LEU A 383 -30.05 -11.15 3.29
N SER A 384 -30.25 -10.01 2.63
CA SER A 384 -29.78 -9.76 1.28
C SER A 384 -29.05 -8.43 1.23
N LEU A 385 -28.13 -8.26 0.28
CA LEU A 385 -27.39 -7.02 0.09
C LEU A 385 -28.35 -5.84 -0.19
N SER A 386 -29.40 -6.07 -0.99
CA SER A 386 -30.43 -5.09 -1.33
C SER A 386 -31.22 -4.61 -0.10
N GLY A 387 -31.45 -5.50 0.88
CA GLY A 387 -32.08 -5.14 2.15
C GLY A 387 -31.15 -4.37 3.10
N LEU A 388 -29.84 -4.44 2.89
CA LEU A 388 -28.83 -3.77 3.70
C LEU A 388 -28.55 -2.34 3.22
N LEU A 389 -28.69 -2.11 1.92
CA LEU A 389 -28.37 -0.85 1.23
C LEU A 389 -29.52 -0.50 0.27
N PRO A 390 -30.64 0.07 0.78
CA PRO A 390 -31.74 0.48 -0.07
C PRO A 390 -31.28 1.60 -1.00
N GLY A 391 -31.06 1.29 -2.28
CA GLY A 391 -30.58 2.24 -3.30
C GLY A 391 -29.54 1.71 -4.28
N ILE A 392 -29.07 0.47 -4.15
CA ILE A 392 -28.22 -0.17 -5.18
C ILE A 392 -29.11 -0.84 -6.22
N HIS A 393 -29.50 -0.08 -7.24
CA HIS A 393 -30.01 -0.56 -8.52
C HIS A 393 -29.32 0.16 -9.66
#